data_AF-A0A6C0ENT2-F1
#
_entry.id   AF-A0A6C0ENT2-F1
#
_cell.length_a   1.000
_cell.length_b   1.000
_cell.length_c   1.000
_cell.angle_alpha   90.00
_cell.angle_beta   90.00
_cell.angle_gamma   90.00
#
_symmetry.space_group_name_H-M   'P 1'
#
loop_
_entity.id
_entity.type
_entity.pdbx_description
1 polymer ?
#
loop_
_entity_poly.entity_id
_entity_poly.type
_entity_poly.pdbx_seq_one_letter_code
_entity_poly.pdbx_strand_id
1 'polypeptide(L)' 'MKVPITNVLHRGAPFFSFIIGLGIAVLLFHRDYGVMKTLAIPIKEATERVIKVDGKCYRYRVEDAQCEIPSSS' A
#
# COMPACT_ATOMS: atom_id res chain seq x y z
N MET A 1 -21.50 38.93 25.89
CA MET A 1 -21.77 37.64 26.56
C MET A 1 -20.54 36.75 26.39
N LYS A 2 -19.68 36.61 27.41
CA LYS A 2 -18.54 35.69 27.36
C LYS A 2 -19.05 34.30 27.70
N VAL A 3 -19.20 33.43 26.71
CA VAL A 3 -19.56 32.04 26.95
C VAL A 3 -18.35 31.36 27.60
N PRO A 4 -18.49 30.75 28.78
CA PRO A 4 -17.37 30.06 29.42
C PRO A 4 -16.98 28.87 28.54
N ILE A 5 -15.72 28.87 28.09
CA ILE A 5 -15.15 27.85 27.19
C ILE A 5 -15.33 26.43 27.74
N THR A 6 -15.33 26.30 29.07
CA THR A 6 -15.57 25.04 29.79
C THR A 6 -16.94 24.43 29.48
N ASN A 7 -18.00 25.23 29.35
CA ASN A 7 -19.33 24.73 29.01
C ASN A 7 -19.42 24.26 27.56
N VAL A 8 -18.70 24.92 26.65
CA VAL A 8 -18.61 24.52 25.24
C VAL A 8 -17.86 23.19 25.13
N LEU A 9 -16.76 23.05 25.88
CA LEU A 9 -15.94 21.84 25.89
C LEU A 9 -16.71 20.65 26.50
N HIS A 10 -17.44 20.86 27.59
CA HIS A 10 -18.27 19.81 28.20
C HIS A 10 -19.38 19.33 27.25
N ARG A 11 -20.00 20.26 26.50
CA ARG A 11 -21.04 19.91 25.52
C ARG A 11 -20.47 19.18 24.30
N GLY A 12 -19.23 19.48 23.91
CA GLY A 12 -18.53 18.85 22.79
C GLY A 12 -17.80 17.54 23.15
N ALA A 13 -17.66 17.21 24.43
CA ALA A 13 -16.95 16.01 24.91
C ALA A 13 -17.28 14.71 24.16
N PRO A 14 -18.55 14.35 23.89
CA PRO A 14 -18.86 13.12 23.13
C PRO A 14 -18.34 13.15 21.69
N PHE A 15 -18.37 14.31 21.02
CA PHE A 15 -17.85 14.47 19.67
C PHE A 15 -16.33 14.31 19.64
N PHE A 16 -15.61 14.97 20.56
CA PHE A 16 -14.15 14.84 20.65
C PHE A 16 -13.72 13.42 21.04
N SER A 17 -14.45 12.77 21.95
CA SER A 17 -14.21 11.36 22.30
C SER A 17 -14.37 10.43 21.09
N PHE A 18 -15.35 10.69 20.22
CA PHE A 18 -15.52 9.93 18.99
C PHE A 18 -14.34 10.12 18.03
N ILE A 19 -13.91 11.36 17.78
CA ILE A 19 -12.77 11.65 16.88
C ILE A 19 -11.48 11.00 17.40
N ILE A 20 -11.23 11.08 18.72
CA ILE A 20 -10.06 10.45 19.34
C ILE A 20 -10.13 8.93 19.20
N GLY A 21 -11.29 8.32 19.51
CA GLY A 21 -11.49 6.89 19.39
C GLY A 21 -11.33 6.39 17.96
N LEU A 22 -11.88 7.12 16.99
CA LEU A 22 -11.74 6.83 15.56
C LEU A 22 -10.27 6.94 15.12
N GLY A 23 -9.56 7.97 15.56
CA GLY A 23 -8.13 8.14 15.27
C GLY A 23 -7.29 6.97 15.78
N ILE A 24 -7.52 6.53 17.02
CA ILE A 24 -6.85 5.35 17.60
C ILE A 24 -7.18 4.09 16.81
N ALA A 25 -8.46 3.89 16.45
CA ALA A 25 -8.88 2.75 15.66
C ALA A 25 -8.19 2.71 14.29
N VAL A 26 -8.07 3.85 13.60
CA VAL A 26 -7.35 3.93 12.33
C VAL A 26 -5.87 3.59 12.50
N LEU A 27 -5.21 4.06 13.55
CA LEU A 27 -3.79 3.74 13.78
C LEU A 27 -3.57 2.24 14.06
N LEU A 28 -4.43 1.63 14.88
CA LEU A 28 -4.31 0.22 15.27
C LEU A 28 -4.79 -0.76 14.19
N PHE A 29 -5.80 -0.37 13.43
CA PHE A 29 -6.43 -1.22 12.41
C PHE A 29 -6.21 -0.69 11.00
N HIS A 30 -5.19 0.14 10.78
CA HIS A 30 -4.78 0.45 9.41
C HIS A 30 -4.40 -0.88 8.76
N ARG A 31 -5.06 -1.19 7.65
CA ARG A 31 -4.78 -2.39 6.90
C ARG A 31 -3.35 -2.29 6.39
N ASP A 32 -2.55 -3.32 6.64
CA ASP A 32 -1.24 -3.43 6.02
C ASP A 32 -1.45 -3.62 4.51
N TYR A 33 -1.05 -2.62 3.73
CA TYR A 33 -1.13 -2.65 2.27
C TYR A 33 0.28 -2.88 1.73
N GLY A 34 0.58 -4.13 1.40
CA GLY A 34 1.78 -4.47 0.65
C GLY A 34 1.68 -3.95 -0.79
N VAL A 35 2.59 -3.07 -1.18
CA VAL A 35 2.76 -2.69 -2.59
C VAL A 35 3.52 -3.80 -3.29
N MET A 36 2.84 -4.55 -4.16
CA MET A 36 3.47 -5.59 -4.98
C MET A 36 3.82 -5.03 -6.35
N LYS A 37 5.08 -5.17 -6.76
CA LYS A 37 5.48 -4.89 -8.14
C LYS A 37 4.86 -5.97 -9.04
N THR A 38 4.15 -5.54 -10.06
CA THR A 38 3.60 -6.42 -11.10
C THR A 38 4.18 -6.06 -12.46
N LEU A 39 4.06 -6.95 -13.44
CA LEU A 39 4.50 -6.71 -14.80
C LEU A 39 3.72 -5.53 -15.40
N ALA A 40 4.43 -4.63 -16.09
CA ALA A 40 3.82 -3.50 -16.80
C ALA A 40 3.05 -3.94 -18.07
N ILE A 41 3.22 -5.19 -18.49
CA ILE A 41 2.58 -5.78 -19.66
C ILE A 41 1.91 -7.12 -19.29
N PRO A 42 0.87 -7.55 -20.03
CA PRO A 42 0.24 -8.84 -19.84
C PRO A 42 1.25 -10.00 -19.95
N ILE A 43 1.06 -11.06 -19.16
CA ILE A 43 1.95 -12.24 -19.15
C ILE A 43 2.12 -12.83 -20.55
N LYS A 44 1.02 -12.95 -21.31
CA LYS A 44 1.03 -13.46 -22.69
C LYS A 44 1.96 -12.65 -23.60
N GLU A 45 1.94 -11.34 -23.45
CA GLU A 45 2.80 -10.44 -24.22
C GLU A 45 4.27 -10.54 -23.80
N ALA A 46 4.53 -10.78 -22.52
CA ALA A 46 5.89 -10.99 -22.01
C ALA A 46 6.50 -12.31 -22.49
N THR A 47 5.71 -13.38 -22.59
CA THR A 47 6.21 -14.72 -22.97
C THR A 47 6.35 -14.94 -24.48
N GLU A 48 5.48 -14.31 -25.27
CA GLU A 48 5.50 -14.46 -26.73
C GLU A 48 6.51 -13.53 -27.42
N ARG A 49 6.98 -12.49 -26.73
CA ARG A 49 7.94 -11.54 -27.30
C ARG A 49 9.39 -11.97 -27.17
N VAL A 50 10.16 -11.67 -28.21
CA VAL A 50 11.62 -11.74 -28.21
C VAL A 50 12.14 -10.31 -28.07
N ILE A 51 12.87 -10.05 -26.99
CA ILE A 51 13.42 -8.72 -26.69
C ILE A 51 14.92 -8.74 -26.96
N LYS A 52 15.42 -7.78 -27.74
CA LYS A 52 16.85 -7.61 -28.00
C LYS A 52 17.45 -6.70 -26.92
N VAL A 53 18.40 -7.22 -26.16
CA VAL A 53 19.15 -6.50 -25.12
C VAL A 53 20.63 -6.81 -25.32
N ASP A 54 21.49 -5.80 -25.34
CA ASP A 54 22.96 -5.94 -25.49
C ASP A 54 23.40 -6.83 -26.66
N GLY A 55 22.72 -6.71 -27.80
CA GLY A 55 23.02 -7.47 -29.02
C GLY A 55 22.53 -8.92 -29.00
N LYS A 56 21.93 -9.39 -27.90
CA LYS A 56 21.38 -10.74 -27.76
C LYS A 56 19.84 -10.71 -27.72
N CYS A 57 19.21 -11.78 -28.17
CA CYS A 57 17.76 -11.93 -28.18
C CYS A 57 17.32 -12.84 -27.03
N TYR A 58 16.42 -12.35 -26.18
CA TYR A 58 15.90 -13.05 -25.00
C TYR A 58 14.42 -13.35 -25.17
N ARG A 59 14.00 -14.55 -24.76
CA ARG A 59 12.59 -14.93 -24.62
C ARG A 59 12.33 -15.32 -23.17
N TYR A 60 11.36 -14.67 -22.55
CA TYR A 60 11.02 -14.91 -21.16
C TYR A 60 10.01 -16.05 -21.06
N ARG A 61 10.18 -16.91 -20.06
CA ARG A 61 9.25 -18.00 -19.74
C ARG A 61 8.87 -17.87 -18.28
N VAL A 62 7.58 -18.03 -17.98
CA VAL A 62 7.12 -18.11 -16.60
C VAL A 62 7.49 -19.50 -16.09
N GLU A 63 8.30 -19.54 -15.04
CA GLU A 63 8.58 -20.75 -14.27
C GLU A 63 7.91 -20.55 -12.92
N ASP A 64 7.15 -21.53 -12.43
CA ASP A 64 6.59 -21.54 -11.07
C ASP A 64 7.68 -21.84 -10.02
N ALA A 65 8.84 -21.20 -10.17
CA ALA A 65 9.97 -21.35 -9.28
C ALA A 65 9.82 -20.37 -8.12
N GLN A 66 10.07 -20.84 -6.89
CA GLN A 66 10.34 -19.95 -5.77
C GLN A 66 11.65 -19.22 -6.07
N CYS A 67 11.57 -18.00 -6.61
CA CYS A 67 12.72 -17.12 -6.73
C CYS A 67 13.12 -16.66 -5.33
N GLU A 68 14.27 -17.12 -4.83
CA GLU A 68 14.94 -16.45 -3.72
C GLU A 68 15.26 -15.03 -4.19
N ILE A 69 14.58 -14.01 -3.65
CA ILE A 69 14.89 -12.62 -3.95
C ILE A 69 16.24 -12.35 -3.29
N PRO A 70 17.35 -12.21 -4.04
CA PRO A 70 18.61 -11.86 -3.42
C PRO A 70 18.45 -10.42 -2.92
N SER A 71 18.61 -10.20 -1.61
CA SER A 71 18.67 -8.87 -1.04
C SER A 71 19.73 -8.07 -1.78
N SER A 72 19.36 -6.92 -2.35
CA SER A 72 20.31 -6.00 -2.97
C SER A 72 21.36 -5.61 -1.95
N SER A 73 22.60 -6.02 -2.22
CA SER A 73 23.80 -5.51 -1.54
C SER A 73 24.14 -4.11 -2.03
#